data_AF-A0A1J5LZU7-F1
#
_entry.id   AF-A0A1J5LZU7-F1
#
_cell.length_a   1.000
_cell.length_b   1.000
_cell.length_c   1.000
_cell.angle_alpha   90.00
_cell.angle_beta   90.00
_cell.angle_gamma   90.00
#
_symmetry.space_group_name_H-M   'P 1'
#
loop_
_entity.id
_entity.type
_entity.pdbx_description
1 polymer ?
#
loop_
_entity_poly.entity_id
_entity_poly.type
_entity_poly.pdbx_seq_one_letter_code
_entity_poly.pdbx_strand_id
1 'polypeptide(L)'
;MYRHTITIYNEEGNRLAKIRDGVNLKEFGFDEYEDRTYLGGPVEAAFTSDGKYLWISNYSMVGPGFEHEGCDGCIGKEYDPSFLYKINCSTYEIESVVKVGAVPKFIAISDDDSKLIVSNWTSSDISIVDLEVEKEVKKVQLGAHPRGVDITADGNFAYVTIMGSTKLAEVNLNNYEVNYIKDIGRSPRHLILGDHDSTLFVSMNSGSKVVKYNRFDHSKTTCKTPSGPRSMCISENEDYLYCVNYFDHSFSKIRTEDMEVIETIETSEKPIGICGNWDESEIWVACYSGKIEVFKDFHLDSLKNGNSIFGIDLSSFWPTKVREERVESEEIVIDTIIEVMDSVKTEVVEEVVKIYQPKLYMSEDVLPQKTRFAIKPQSNEVCSYYVVCGSFSILENAYKRKAELDKNGYSCTVIEGTKLNYVAPTCFDNRNEAEASAKQLKSSEGYSAWILKR
;
A
#
# COMPACT_ATOMS: atom_id res chain seq x y z
N MET A 1 -3.35 5.17 7.42
CA MET A 1 -1.97 5.67 7.48
C MET A 1 -1.97 7.05 8.13
N TYR A 2 -0.93 7.40 8.88
CA TYR A 2 -0.80 8.63 9.70
C TYR A 2 -1.84 8.78 10.83
N ARG A 3 -2.20 7.66 11.48
CA ARG A 3 -3.09 7.65 12.65
C ARG A 3 -2.35 7.25 13.92
N HIS A 4 -1.07 7.62 14.01
CA HIS A 4 -0.22 7.39 15.19
C HIS A 4 -0.22 5.93 15.69
N THR A 5 -0.30 4.98 14.76
CA THR A 5 -0.44 3.56 15.06
C THR A 5 0.23 2.68 14.01
N ILE A 6 0.74 1.55 14.47
CA ILE A 6 1.23 0.42 13.67
C ILE A 6 0.27 -0.74 13.91
N THR A 7 -0.20 -1.38 12.85
CA THR A 7 -1.11 -2.54 12.97
C THR A 7 -0.46 -3.74 12.31
N ILE A 8 -0.36 -4.82 13.06
CA ILE A 8 0.28 -6.07 12.62
C ILE A 8 -0.83 -7.09 12.37
N TYR A 9 -0.75 -7.75 11.21
CA TYR A 9 -1.62 -8.83 10.80
C TYR A 9 -0.76 -10.08 10.59
N ASN A 10 -1.33 -11.27 10.81
CA ASN A 10 -0.68 -12.52 10.39
C ASN A 10 -0.97 -12.83 8.91
N GLU A 11 -0.46 -13.94 8.40
CA GLU A 11 -0.67 -14.36 7.01
C GLU A 11 -2.12 -14.71 6.71
N GLU A 12 -2.86 -15.23 7.70
CA GLU A 12 -4.31 -15.35 7.59
C GLU A 12 -5.00 -14.05 7.96
N GLY A 13 -4.31 -12.91 7.91
CA GLY A 13 -4.83 -11.56 8.04
C GLY A 13 -5.67 -11.26 9.31
N ASN A 14 -5.53 -12.08 10.32
CA ASN A 14 -5.99 -11.77 11.66
C ASN A 14 -5.10 -10.66 12.23
N ARG A 15 -5.73 -9.60 12.76
CA ARG A 15 -5.02 -8.54 13.47
C ARG A 15 -4.38 -9.12 14.74
N LEU A 16 -3.06 -9.15 14.77
CA LEU A 16 -2.27 -9.58 15.93
C LEU A 16 -2.15 -8.45 16.97
N ALA A 17 -1.85 -7.23 16.49
CA ALA A 17 -1.58 -6.11 17.37
C ALA A 17 -1.94 -4.77 16.74
N LYS A 18 -2.24 -3.78 17.60
CA LYS A 18 -2.34 -2.36 17.23
C LYS A 18 -1.51 -1.55 18.24
N ILE A 19 -0.33 -1.17 17.81
CA ILE A 19 0.70 -0.51 18.60
C ILE A 19 0.55 0.99 18.42
N ARG A 20 0.54 1.76 19.52
CA ARG A 20 0.63 3.22 19.45
C ARG A 20 2.08 3.63 19.29
N ASP A 21 2.35 4.63 18.46
CA ASP A 21 3.70 5.11 18.17
C ASP A 21 4.21 6.17 19.18
N GLY A 22 3.44 6.43 20.23
CA GLY A 22 3.81 7.40 21.26
C GLY A 22 4.91 6.85 22.16
N VAL A 23 6.04 7.56 22.25
CA VAL A 23 7.20 7.19 23.09
C VAL A 23 7.61 8.34 24.01
N ASN A 24 8.12 8.03 25.19
CA ASN A 24 8.82 9.00 26.02
C ASN A 24 10.31 9.00 25.66
N LEU A 25 10.74 9.97 24.83
CA LEU A 25 12.11 10.01 24.31
C LEU A 25 13.17 10.07 25.42
N LYS A 26 12.84 10.65 26.58
CA LYS A 26 13.75 10.72 27.72
C LYS A 26 14.01 9.34 28.34
N GLU A 27 13.00 8.47 28.39
CA GLU A 27 13.16 7.08 28.86
C GLU A 27 14.09 6.27 27.95
N PHE A 28 14.21 6.66 26.68
CA PHE A 28 15.16 6.10 25.72
C PHE A 28 16.53 6.82 25.67
N GLY A 29 16.81 7.69 26.65
CA GLY A 29 18.13 8.33 26.80
C GLY A 29 18.34 9.60 26.00
N PHE A 30 17.28 10.21 25.46
CA PHE A 30 17.35 11.54 24.84
C PHE A 30 16.99 12.63 25.85
N ASP A 31 17.94 12.93 26.74
CA ASP A 31 17.79 13.86 27.86
C ASP A 31 17.44 15.31 27.44
N GLU A 32 17.64 15.66 26.17
CA GLU A 32 17.26 16.96 25.62
C GLU A 32 15.75 17.18 25.51
N TYR A 33 14.94 16.11 25.61
CA TYR A 33 13.48 16.18 25.51
C TYR A 33 12.80 16.16 26.89
N GLU A 34 11.57 16.68 26.93
CA GLU A 34 10.75 16.66 28.14
C GLU A 34 10.35 15.23 28.53
N ASP A 35 10.12 15.01 29.82
CA ASP A 35 9.63 13.73 30.36
C ASP A 35 8.13 13.56 30.04
N ARG A 36 7.83 13.21 28.78
CA ARG A 36 6.46 13.13 28.24
C ARG A 36 6.41 12.29 26.98
N THR A 37 5.19 11.92 26.56
CA THR A 37 4.94 11.23 25.31
C THR A 37 5.06 12.16 24.09
N TYR A 38 5.82 11.71 23.10
CA TYR A 38 5.94 12.27 21.75
C TYR A 38 5.31 11.31 20.75
N LEU A 39 4.48 11.81 19.84
CA LEU A 39 3.84 10.97 18.82
C LEU A 39 4.72 10.88 17.57
N GLY A 40 4.86 9.69 17.01
CA GLY A 40 5.57 9.46 15.77
C GLY A 40 4.69 9.67 14.52
N GLY A 41 5.16 9.12 13.41
CA GLY A 41 4.42 9.10 12.14
C GLY A 41 4.82 7.91 11.27
N PRO A 42 4.49 6.66 11.63
CA PRO A 42 4.94 5.44 10.95
C PRO A 42 4.70 5.46 9.43
N VAL A 43 5.73 5.10 8.64
CA VAL A 43 5.69 5.11 7.16
C VAL A 43 5.98 3.75 6.54
N GLU A 44 7.23 3.28 6.67
CA GLU A 44 7.71 2.02 6.10
C GLU A 44 8.25 1.17 7.25
N ALA A 45 8.39 -0.13 6.99
CA ALA A 45 8.92 -1.06 7.96
C ALA A 45 9.78 -2.15 7.29
N ALA A 46 10.74 -2.68 8.04
CA ALA A 46 11.58 -3.80 7.63
C ALA A 46 11.76 -4.76 8.82
N PHE A 47 11.60 -6.06 8.56
CA PHE A 47 11.87 -7.10 9.56
C PHE A 47 13.37 -7.44 9.59
N THR A 48 13.88 -7.80 10.76
CA THR A 48 15.13 -8.57 10.85
C THR A 48 14.96 -9.92 10.18
N SER A 49 16.06 -10.52 9.71
CA SER A 49 16.03 -11.80 8.97
C SER A 49 15.37 -12.93 9.75
N ASP A 50 15.46 -12.90 11.08
CA ASP A 50 14.85 -13.87 11.99
C ASP A 50 13.38 -13.58 12.35
N GLY A 51 12.82 -12.48 11.83
CA GLY A 51 11.45 -12.03 12.07
C GLY A 51 11.14 -11.58 13.50
N LYS A 52 12.13 -11.57 14.41
CA LYS A 52 11.90 -11.21 15.82
C LYS A 52 11.64 -9.74 16.03
N TYR A 53 12.22 -8.89 15.18
CA TYR A 53 12.09 -7.45 15.30
C TYR A 53 11.60 -6.81 14.01
N LEU A 54 10.77 -5.78 14.19
CA LEU A 54 10.28 -4.91 13.13
C LEU A 54 10.84 -3.50 13.36
N TRP A 55 11.59 -2.99 12.39
CA TRP A 55 12.08 -1.63 12.38
C TRP A 55 11.15 -0.73 11.58
N ILE A 56 10.81 0.44 12.12
CA ILE A 56 9.83 1.35 11.53
C ILE A 56 10.37 2.76 11.44
N SER A 57 10.14 3.42 10.30
CA SER A 57 10.47 4.84 10.10
C SER A 57 9.32 5.73 10.52
N ASN A 58 9.62 6.77 11.31
CA ASN A 58 8.63 7.78 11.66
C ASN A 58 8.84 9.03 10.82
N TYR A 59 7.89 9.36 9.95
CA TYR A 59 7.91 10.53 9.06
C TYR A 59 8.28 11.82 9.80
N SER A 60 7.67 12.03 10.96
CA SER A 60 7.87 13.18 11.82
C SER A 60 7.57 12.80 13.26
N MET A 61 7.91 13.71 14.15
CA MET A 61 7.59 13.64 15.56
C MET A 61 6.70 14.84 15.93
N VAL A 62 5.78 14.64 16.87
CA VAL A 62 4.89 15.67 17.38
C VAL A 62 5.06 15.82 18.88
N GLY A 63 5.41 17.02 19.32
CA GLY A 63 5.58 17.41 20.72
C GLY A 63 6.52 18.62 20.88
N PRO A 64 6.72 19.13 22.11
CA PRO A 64 7.61 20.26 22.36
C PRO A 64 9.06 19.99 21.89
N GLY A 65 9.62 20.92 21.13
CA GLY A 65 10.94 20.74 20.49
C GLY A 65 10.87 20.15 19.08
N PHE A 66 9.67 19.81 18.57
CA PHE A 66 9.43 19.50 17.17
C PHE A 66 8.52 20.57 16.55
N GLU A 67 9.13 21.63 16.03
CA GLU A 67 8.47 22.86 15.54
C GLU A 67 8.60 23.05 14.01
N HIS A 68 9.56 22.36 13.40
CA HIS A 68 9.93 22.45 11.98
C HIS A 68 9.72 21.10 11.29
N GLU A 69 8.46 20.65 11.24
CA GLU A 69 8.10 19.42 10.54
C GLU A 69 8.47 19.49 9.05
N GLY A 70 9.11 18.44 8.55
CA GLY A 70 9.43 18.31 7.13
C GLY A 70 8.20 17.98 6.26
N CYS A 71 8.24 18.40 5.00
CA CYS A 71 7.18 18.14 4.03
C CYS A 71 7.70 17.36 2.81
N ASP A 72 6.80 16.71 2.06
CA ASP A 72 7.16 16.00 0.82
C ASP A 72 7.80 16.92 -0.24
N GLY A 73 7.57 18.24 -0.19
CA GLY A 73 8.21 19.23 -1.08
C GLY A 73 9.48 19.88 -0.50
N CYS A 74 9.82 19.59 0.75
CA CYS A 74 10.84 20.31 1.51
C CYS A 74 12.24 19.75 1.24
N ILE A 75 13.27 20.61 1.27
CA ILE A 75 14.68 20.25 1.12
C ILE A 75 15.49 21.12 2.07
N GLY A 76 16.35 20.52 2.88
CA GLY A 76 17.29 21.26 3.72
C GLY A 76 17.47 20.65 5.10
N LYS A 77 18.32 21.29 5.90
CA LYS A 77 18.70 20.83 7.25
C LYS A 77 17.99 21.58 8.38
N GLU A 78 17.09 22.50 8.04
CA GLU A 78 16.34 23.33 9.00
C GLU A 78 15.10 22.62 9.56
N TYR A 79 14.92 21.34 9.23
CA TYR A 79 13.79 20.53 9.66
C TYR A 79 14.21 19.58 10.77
N ASP A 80 13.26 19.29 11.65
CA ASP A 80 13.55 18.48 12.82
C ASP A 80 13.92 17.03 12.43
N PRO A 81 14.87 16.42 13.15
CA PRO A 81 15.17 15.01 12.99
C PRO A 81 13.96 14.16 13.42
N SER A 82 13.96 12.91 12.98
CA SER A 82 12.97 11.93 13.44
C SER A 82 13.65 10.66 13.92
N PHE A 83 12.88 9.59 14.13
CA PHE A 83 13.33 8.37 14.79
C PHE A 83 12.92 7.11 14.03
N LEU A 84 13.77 6.09 14.13
CA LEU A 84 13.43 4.70 13.88
C LEU A 84 12.97 4.05 15.18
N TYR A 85 11.98 3.17 15.12
CA TYR A 85 11.55 2.34 16.25
C TYR A 85 11.85 0.88 15.99
N LYS A 86 12.39 0.19 16.99
CA LYS A 86 12.50 -1.27 17.04
C LYS A 86 11.34 -1.83 17.83
N ILE A 87 10.54 -2.67 17.20
CA ILE A 87 9.39 -3.33 17.81
C ILE A 87 9.69 -4.82 17.94
N ASN A 88 9.44 -5.39 19.12
CA ASN A 88 9.51 -6.83 19.32
C ASN A 88 8.21 -7.50 18.83
N CYS A 89 8.34 -8.45 17.90
CA CYS A 89 7.20 -9.10 17.26
C CYS A 89 6.45 -10.08 18.17
N SER A 90 7.00 -10.42 19.34
CA SER A 90 6.34 -11.29 20.33
C SER A 90 5.57 -10.49 21.38
N THR A 91 6.09 -9.34 21.81
CA THR A 91 5.47 -8.50 22.85
C THR A 91 4.68 -7.33 22.28
N TYR A 92 4.97 -6.93 21.04
CA TYR A 92 4.44 -5.74 20.38
C TYR A 92 4.80 -4.42 21.08
N GLU A 93 5.90 -4.41 21.80
CA GLU A 93 6.44 -3.25 22.50
C GLU A 93 7.55 -2.57 21.69
N ILE A 94 7.65 -1.25 21.81
CA ILE A 94 8.77 -0.47 21.28
C ILE A 94 9.93 -0.62 22.28
N GLU A 95 10.97 -1.35 21.90
CA GLU A 95 12.10 -1.65 22.78
C GLU A 95 13.26 -0.68 22.62
N SER A 96 13.35 0.01 21.47
CA SER A 96 14.44 0.92 21.18
C SER A 96 14.01 1.99 20.18
N VAL A 97 14.64 3.17 20.28
CA VAL A 97 14.44 4.29 19.35
C VAL A 97 15.79 4.88 18.93
N VAL A 98 15.97 5.10 17.63
CA VAL A 98 17.23 5.60 17.06
C VAL A 98 16.96 6.91 16.32
N LYS A 99 17.62 7.99 16.75
CA LYS A 99 17.51 9.30 16.10
C LYS A 99 18.21 9.28 14.74
N VAL A 100 17.51 9.75 13.72
CA VAL A 100 17.95 9.77 12.31
C VAL A 100 17.70 11.15 11.69
N GLY A 101 17.89 11.28 10.37
CA GLY A 101 17.64 12.54 9.66
C GLY A 101 16.16 12.94 9.61
N ALA A 102 15.89 14.04 8.90
CA ALA A 102 14.56 14.61 8.78
C ALA A 102 13.76 13.87 7.71
N VAL A 103 12.53 13.48 8.05
CA VAL A 103 11.60 12.76 7.18
C VAL A 103 12.18 11.43 6.68
N PRO A 104 12.46 10.47 7.58
CA PRO A 104 12.84 9.13 7.18
C PRO A 104 11.69 8.46 6.42
N LYS A 105 12.01 7.80 5.31
CA LYS A 105 11.05 7.14 4.43
C LYS A 105 11.31 5.64 4.39
N PHE A 106 12.24 5.19 3.54
CA PHE A 106 12.46 3.78 3.25
C PHE A 106 13.56 3.20 4.13
N ILE A 107 13.42 1.93 4.52
CA ILE A 107 14.35 1.19 5.35
C ILE A 107 14.84 -0.03 4.57
N ALA A 108 16.14 -0.30 4.63
CA ALA A 108 16.74 -1.58 4.23
C ALA A 108 17.62 -2.10 5.38
N ILE A 109 17.63 -3.41 5.58
CA ILE A 109 18.47 -4.10 6.58
C ILE A 109 19.40 -5.04 5.80
N SER A 110 20.66 -5.13 6.20
CA SER A 110 21.61 -6.07 5.58
C SER A 110 21.26 -7.51 5.94
N ASP A 111 21.55 -8.46 5.06
CA ASP A 111 21.22 -9.90 5.25
C ASP A 111 21.77 -10.49 6.56
N ASP A 112 22.88 -9.94 7.07
CA ASP A 112 23.51 -10.34 8.33
C ASP A 112 22.92 -9.65 9.58
N ASP A 113 21.86 -8.86 9.42
CA ASP A 113 21.22 -8.02 10.45
C ASP A 113 22.20 -7.09 11.19
N SER A 114 23.37 -6.77 10.62
CA SER A 114 24.35 -5.90 11.27
C SER A 114 24.09 -4.40 11.05
N LYS A 115 23.44 -4.05 9.92
CA LYS A 115 23.23 -2.66 9.51
C LYS A 115 21.80 -2.43 9.07
N LEU A 116 21.31 -1.24 9.40
CA LEU A 116 20.07 -0.69 8.86
C LEU A 116 20.38 0.65 8.19
N ILE A 117 19.84 0.85 7.00
CA ILE A 117 19.93 2.11 6.28
C ILE A 117 18.54 2.69 6.11
N VAL A 118 18.39 3.96 6.46
CA VAL A 118 17.15 4.71 6.22
C VAL A 118 17.40 5.95 5.38
N SER A 119 16.55 6.17 4.38
CA SER A 119 16.58 7.37 3.56
C SER A 119 15.85 8.52 4.24
N ASN A 120 16.51 9.68 4.38
CA ASN A 120 15.92 10.87 4.98
C ASN A 120 15.59 11.88 3.88
N TRP A 121 14.31 11.95 3.55
CA TRP A 121 13.79 12.67 2.40
C TRP A 121 14.15 14.16 2.42
N THR A 122 13.90 14.83 3.55
CA THR A 122 14.03 16.29 3.65
C THR A 122 15.47 16.70 3.93
N SER A 123 16.18 16.02 4.84
CA SER A 123 17.61 16.30 5.11
C SER A 123 18.54 15.88 3.97
N SER A 124 18.02 15.20 2.93
CA SER A 124 18.72 14.87 1.68
C SER A 124 19.92 13.92 1.87
N ASP A 125 19.85 13.09 2.91
CA ASP A 125 20.88 12.15 3.33
C ASP A 125 20.29 10.76 3.62
N ILE A 126 21.17 9.80 3.87
CA ILE A 126 20.82 8.52 4.52
C ILE A 126 21.45 8.46 5.90
N SER A 127 20.79 7.75 6.81
CA SER A 127 21.33 7.34 8.10
C SER A 127 21.70 5.87 8.04
N ILE A 128 22.93 5.53 8.40
CA ILE A 128 23.43 4.17 8.56
C ILE A 128 23.48 3.89 10.06
N VAL A 129 22.75 2.86 10.47
CA VAL A 129 22.56 2.44 11.85
C VAL A 129 23.23 1.09 12.03
N ASP A 130 24.04 0.98 13.08
CA ASP A 130 24.56 -0.29 13.57
C ASP A 130 23.51 -0.93 14.46
N LEU A 131 23.10 -2.16 14.13
CA LEU A 131 22.01 -2.86 14.81
C LEU A 131 22.46 -3.63 16.06
N GLU A 132 23.77 -3.82 16.28
CA GLU A 132 24.30 -4.40 17.51
C GLU A 132 24.23 -3.38 18.66
N VAL A 133 24.64 -2.15 18.38
CA VAL A 133 24.63 -1.05 19.37
C VAL A 133 23.42 -0.12 19.26
N GLU A 134 22.59 -0.31 18.23
CA GLU A 134 21.37 0.44 17.92
C GLU A 134 21.58 1.95 17.87
N LYS A 135 22.56 2.39 17.07
CA LYS A 135 22.91 3.82 16.92
C LYS A 135 23.22 4.20 15.49
N GLU A 136 22.88 5.44 15.12
CA GLU A 136 23.37 6.05 13.88
C GLU A 136 24.90 6.16 13.94
N VAL A 137 25.60 5.37 13.14
CA VAL A 137 27.07 5.40 13.03
C VAL A 137 27.53 6.35 11.93
N LYS A 138 26.68 6.62 10.95
CA LYS A 138 27.01 7.55 9.86
C LYS A 138 25.79 8.20 9.24
N LYS A 139 25.97 9.46 8.85
CA LYS A 139 25.08 10.19 7.94
C LYS A 139 25.81 10.48 6.64
N VAL A 140 25.20 10.17 5.50
CA VAL A 140 25.81 10.34 4.16
C VAL A 140 24.90 11.19 3.28
N GLN A 141 25.42 12.33 2.79
CA GLN A 141 24.67 13.26 1.96
C GLN A 141 24.62 12.77 0.50
N LEU A 142 23.41 12.64 -0.08
CA LEU A 142 23.22 12.07 -1.43
C LEU A 142 22.58 13.03 -2.43
N GLY A 143 21.82 14.02 -1.94
CA GLY A 143 21.08 14.98 -2.79
C GLY A 143 19.58 14.94 -2.50
N ALA A 144 18.82 15.76 -3.22
CA ALA A 144 17.41 15.99 -2.89
C ALA A 144 16.56 14.72 -2.95
N HIS A 145 15.82 14.47 -1.86
CA HIS A 145 14.79 13.44 -1.77
C HIS A 145 15.29 12.01 -2.03
N PRO A 146 16.27 11.49 -1.26
CA PRO A 146 16.61 10.08 -1.29
C PRO A 146 15.40 9.26 -0.84
N ARG A 147 15.19 8.08 -1.42
CA ARG A 147 14.03 7.25 -1.09
C ARG A 147 14.33 5.75 -1.07
N GLY A 148 14.05 5.00 -2.14
CA GLY A 148 14.31 3.56 -2.15
C GLY A 148 15.79 3.27 -1.91
N VAL A 149 16.05 2.32 -1.01
CA VAL A 149 17.37 1.84 -0.60
C VAL A 149 17.37 0.33 -0.72
N ASP A 150 18.48 -0.25 -1.18
CA ASP A 150 18.72 -1.69 -1.11
C ASP A 150 20.22 -1.95 -0.90
N ILE A 151 20.57 -3.09 -0.30
CA ILE A 151 21.92 -3.43 0.16
C ILE A 151 22.37 -4.71 -0.55
N THR A 152 23.63 -4.77 -0.97
CA THR A 152 24.19 -6.01 -1.54
C THR A 152 24.26 -7.11 -0.50
N ALA A 153 24.14 -8.36 -0.94
CA ALA A 153 24.16 -9.55 -0.07
C ALA A 153 25.46 -9.66 0.76
N ASP A 154 26.57 -9.12 0.24
CA ASP A 154 27.85 -9.06 0.95
C ASP A 154 27.93 -7.91 1.99
N GLY A 155 26.90 -7.07 2.09
CA GLY A 155 26.82 -5.93 3.01
C GLY A 155 27.80 -4.79 2.73
N ASN A 156 28.48 -4.78 1.58
CA ASN A 156 29.53 -3.81 1.27
C ASN A 156 29.01 -2.55 0.57
N PHE A 157 27.90 -2.62 -0.14
CA PHE A 157 27.35 -1.50 -0.90
C PHE A 157 25.86 -1.32 -0.66
N ALA A 158 25.43 -0.06 -0.59
CA ALA A 158 24.01 0.30 -0.66
C ALA A 158 23.74 1.13 -1.91
N TYR A 159 22.59 0.88 -2.53
CA TYR A 159 22.11 1.64 -3.67
C TYR A 159 20.89 2.44 -3.25
N VAL A 160 20.88 3.72 -3.62
CA VAL A 160 19.85 4.67 -3.17
C VAL A 160 19.29 5.42 -4.36
N THR A 161 17.98 5.37 -4.54
CA THR A 161 17.28 6.25 -5.49
C THR A 161 17.25 7.68 -4.98
N ILE A 162 17.57 8.65 -5.84
CA ILE A 162 17.48 10.08 -5.53
C ILE A 162 16.32 10.65 -6.33
N MET A 163 15.12 10.66 -5.74
CA MET A 163 13.86 10.94 -6.42
C MET A 163 13.76 12.38 -6.92
N GLY A 164 14.43 13.32 -6.27
CA GLY A 164 14.55 14.71 -6.74
C GLY A 164 15.49 14.89 -7.93
N SER A 165 16.00 13.80 -8.53
CA SER A 165 17.07 13.83 -9.55
C SER A 165 16.84 12.83 -10.70
N THR A 166 17.92 12.59 -11.46
CA THR A 166 18.00 11.57 -12.51
C THR A 166 19.04 10.48 -12.22
N LYS A 167 19.42 10.30 -10.95
CA LYS A 167 20.58 9.48 -10.53
C LYS A 167 20.22 8.47 -9.45
N LEU A 168 21.08 7.46 -9.34
CA LEU A 168 21.21 6.63 -8.15
C LEU A 168 22.54 6.98 -7.46
N ALA A 169 22.59 6.81 -6.15
CA ALA A 169 23.84 6.76 -5.41
C ALA A 169 24.19 5.30 -5.12
N GLU A 170 25.45 4.94 -5.35
CA GLU A 170 26.10 3.76 -4.80
C GLU A 170 26.95 4.25 -3.62
N VAL A 171 26.71 3.69 -2.44
CA VAL A 171 27.41 4.05 -1.21
C VAL A 171 28.20 2.84 -0.75
N ASN A 172 29.53 2.98 -0.65
CA ASN A 172 30.37 1.96 -0.04
C ASN A 172 30.19 2.01 1.48
N LEU A 173 29.77 0.91 2.10
CA LEU A 173 29.42 0.86 3.52
C LEU A 173 30.63 0.69 4.45
N ASN A 174 31.81 0.44 3.90
CA ASN A 174 33.06 0.33 4.67
C ASN A 174 33.75 1.69 4.84
N ASN A 175 33.72 2.55 3.82
CA ASN A 175 34.41 3.85 3.82
C ASN A 175 33.48 5.06 3.59
N TYR A 176 32.20 4.83 3.31
CA TYR A 176 31.17 5.84 3.07
C TYR A 176 31.40 6.71 1.82
N GLU A 177 32.23 6.26 0.89
CA GLU A 177 32.38 6.91 -0.41
C GLU A 177 31.11 6.73 -1.25
N VAL A 178 30.79 7.77 -2.03
CA VAL A 178 29.57 7.82 -2.84
C VAL A 178 29.93 7.96 -4.31
N ASN A 179 29.50 6.99 -5.11
CA ASN A 179 29.50 7.05 -6.56
C ASN A 179 28.09 7.33 -7.07
N TYR A 180 27.97 8.02 -8.20
CA TYR A 180 26.66 8.32 -8.78
C TYR A 180 26.49 7.63 -10.14
N ILE A 181 25.49 6.77 -10.22
CA ILE A 181 25.00 6.23 -11.49
C ILE A 181 24.09 7.31 -12.11
N LYS A 182 24.54 7.87 -13.23
CA LYS A 182 23.84 8.97 -13.92
C LYS A 182 22.92 8.43 -15.01
N ASP A 183 21.97 9.25 -15.44
CA ASP A 183 21.12 8.99 -16.60
C ASP A 183 20.27 7.72 -16.50
N ILE A 184 19.87 7.35 -15.28
CA ILE A 184 18.97 6.21 -15.03
C ILE A 184 17.56 6.51 -15.52
N GLY A 185 17.10 7.75 -15.30
CA GLY A 185 15.76 8.22 -15.65
C GLY A 185 15.26 9.26 -14.65
N ARG A 186 14.16 9.94 -14.96
CA ARG A 186 13.59 10.98 -14.10
C ARG A 186 12.81 10.38 -12.93
N SER A 187 13.03 10.93 -11.74
CA SER A 187 12.31 10.59 -10.52
C SER A 187 12.38 9.09 -10.16
N PRO A 188 13.60 8.51 -10.04
CA PRO A 188 13.76 7.15 -9.54
C PRO A 188 13.19 7.08 -8.12
N ARG A 189 12.32 6.10 -7.82
CA ARG A 189 11.58 6.08 -6.53
C ARG A 189 11.92 4.88 -5.66
N HIS A 190 11.83 3.68 -6.22
CA HIS A 190 12.15 2.43 -5.55
C HIS A 190 13.18 1.69 -6.39
N LEU A 191 14.07 0.93 -5.75
CA LEU A 191 14.98 0.02 -6.42
C LEU A 191 14.97 -1.33 -5.72
N ILE A 192 15.29 -2.38 -6.46
CA ILE A 192 15.52 -3.74 -5.95
C ILE A 192 16.78 -4.28 -6.63
N LEU A 193 17.62 -4.95 -5.86
CA LEU A 193 18.70 -5.79 -6.32
C LEU A 193 18.20 -7.17 -6.73
N GLY A 194 18.66 -7.64 -7.88
CA GLY A 194 18.39 -8.98 -8.37
C GLY A 194 19.47 -9.44 -9.33
N ASP A 195 19.28 -10.61 -9.94
CA ASP A 195 20.28 -11.35 -10.70
C ASP A 195 21.58 -11.51 -9.88
N HIS A 196 21.47 -11.95 -8.62
CA HIS A 196 22.58 -12.04 -7.66
C HIS A 196 23.39 -10.73 -7.55
N ASP A 197 22.71 -9.63 -7.21
CA ASP A 197 23.24 -8.28 -7.12
C ASP A 197 23.78 -7.68 -8.43
N SER A 198 23.72 -8.37 -9.57
CA SER A 198 24.23 -7.81 -10.83
C SER A 198 23.29 -6.79 -11.47
N THR A 199 22.00 -6.83 -11.12
CA THR A 199 20.96 -6.00 -11.72
C THR A 199 20.25 -5.13 -10.69
N LEU A 200 20.01 -3.88 -11.07
CA LEU A 200 19.13 -2.95 -10.39
C LEU A 200 17.82 -2.81 -11.18
N PHE A 201 16.70 -3.19 -10.58
CA PHE A 201 15.36 -2.86 -11.07
C PHE A 201 14.89 -1.58 -10.40
N VAL A 202 14.55 -0.54 -11.17
CA VAL A 202 14.25 0.79 -10.63
C VAL A 202 12.95 1.34 -11.19
N SER A 203 12.02 1.72 -10.31
CA SER A 203 10.77 2.38 -10.71
C SER A 203 11.00 3.87 -10.99
N MET A 204 10.59 4.34 -12.17
CA MET A 204 10.68 5.74 -12.56
C MET A 204 9.31 6.39 -12.42
N ASN A 205 9.05 7.03 -11.27
CA ASN A 205 7.71 7.46 -10.90
C ASN A 205 7.07 8.41 -11.92
N SER A 206 7.78 9.46 -12.33
CA SER A 206 7.30 10.41 -13.34
C SER A 206 7.51 9.92 -14.78
N GLY A 207 8.26 8.83 -14.96
CA GLY A 207 8.59 8.25 -16.26
C GLY A 207 7.64 7.15 -16.72
N SER A 208 6.72 6.68 -15.86
CA SER A 208 5.80 5.56 -16.12
C SER A 208 6.49 4.35 -16.74
N LYS A 209 7.61 3.95 -16.12
CA LYS A 209 8.44 2.83 -16.56
C LYS A 209 9.22 2.22 -15.41
N VAL A 210 9.64 0.98 -15.60
CA VAL A 210 10.69 0.33 -14.80
C VAL A 210 11.95 0.20 -15.65
N VAL A 211 13.10 0.41 -15.03
CA VAL A 211 14.42 0.29 -15.63
C VAL A 211 15.12 -0.94 -15.06
N LYS A 212 15.62 -1.82 -15.93
CA LYS A 212 16.61 -2.86 -15.61
C LYS A 212 17.98 -2.30 -15.96
N TYR A 213 18.89 -2.23 -14.99
CA TYR A 213 20.24 -1.71 -15.17
C TYR A 213 21.26 -2.68 -14.61
N ASN A 214 22.18 -3.17 -15.43
CA ASN A 214 23.27 -4.02 -14.97
C ASN A 214 24.42 -3.15 -14.43
N ARG A 215 24.89 -3.43 -13.22
CA ARG A 215 25.91 -2.58 -12.56
C ARG A 215 27.33 -2.77 -13.06
N PHE A 216 27.61 -3.85 -13.79
CA PHE A 216 28.96 -4.20 -14.23
C PHE A 216 29.23 -3.77 -15.66
N ASP A 217 28.28 -4.03 -16.58
CA ASP A 217 28.40 -3.65 -17.98
C ASP A 217 27.63 -2.37 -18.36
N HIS A 218 26.82 -1.85 -17.43
CA HIS A 218 26.00 -0.65 -17.58
C HIS A 218 24.92 -0.75 -18.65
N SER A 219 24.57 -1.96 -19.09
CA SER A 219 23.46 -2.21 -19.99
C SER A 219 22.13 -1.80 -19.34
N LYS A 220 21.21 -1.29 -20.16
CA LYS A 220 19.94 -0.74 -19.70
C LYS A 220 18.80 -1.17 -20.60
N THR A 221 17.78 -1.80 -20.01
CA THR A 221 16.51 -2.18 -20.64
C THR A 221 15.37 -1.55 -19.85
N THR A 222 14.23 -1.28 -20.50
CA THR A 222 13.08 -0.65 -19.83
C THR A 222 11.77 -1.22 -20.29
N CYS A 223 10.77 -1.27 -19.41
CA CYS A 223 9.38 -1.52 -19.78
C CYS A 223 8.51 -0.32 -19.42
N LYS A 224 7.46 -0.08 -20.20
CA LYS A 224 6.48 0.95 -19.88
C LYS A 224 5.46 0.37 -18.92
N THR A 225 5.18 1.07 -17.83
CA THR A 225 4.11 0.73 -16.90
C THR A 225 2.96 1.73 -17.03
N PRO A 226 1.80 1.46 -16.42
CA PRO A 226 0.84 2.50 -16.11
C PRO A 226 1.40 3.59 -15.18
N SER A 227 0.57 4.60 -14.90
CA SER A 227 1.01 5.87 -14.32
C SER A 227 1.47 5.74 -12.87
N GLY A 228 2.64 6.34 -12.59
CA GLY A 228 3.20 6.46 -11.24
C GLY A 228 3.67 5.14 -10.65
N PRO A 229 4.59 4.40 -11.30
CA PRO A 229 5.19 3.23 -10.69
C PRO A 229 5.86 3.62 -9.37
N ARG A 230 5.67 2.81 -8.33
CA ARG A 230 6.12 3.08 -6.97
C ARG A 230 6.94 1.92 -6.41
N SER A 231 6.51 1.33 -5.30
CA SER A 231 7.22 0.24 -4.67
C SER A 231 7.08 -1.02 -5.53
N MET A 232 8.04 -1.91 -5.39
CA MET A 232 8.11 -3.15 -6.16
C MET A 232 8.43 -4.28 -5.19
N CYS A 233 8.12 -5.52 -5.59
CA CYS A 233 8.71 -6.71 -5.01
C CYS A 233 9.13 -7.66 -6.14
N ILE A 234 10.11 -8.52 -5.90
CA ILE A 234 10.60 -9.51 -6.86
C ILE A 234 10.30 -10.90 -6.33
N SER A 235 9.89 -11.81 -7.22
CA SER A 235 9.64 -13.21 -6.86
C SER A 235 10.93 -13.88 -6.38
N GLU A 236 10.80 -14.92 -5.56
CA GLU A 236 11.93 -15.65 -4.97
C GLU A 236 12.91 -16.22 -6.01
N ASN A 237 12.40 -16.66 -7.15
CA ASN A 237 13.19 -17.14 -8.30
C ASN A 237 13.68 -16.01 -9.21
N GLU A 238 13.42 -14.75 -8.86
CA GLU A 238 13.75 -13.54 -9.61
C GLU A 238 13.15 -13.43 -11.02
N ASP A 239 12.31 -14.37 -11.47
CA ASP A 239 11.70 -14.37 -12.82
C ASP A 239 10.66 -13.24 -13.02
N TYR A 240 10.05 -12.75 -11.95
CA TYR A 240 8.99 -11.75 -12.02
C TYR A 240 9.16 -10.62 -11.01
N LEU A 241 8.91 -9.41 -11.50
CA LEU A 241 8.83 -8.19 -10.71
C LEU A 241 7.38 -7.71 -10.68
N TYR A 242 6.88 -7.36 -9.49
CA TYR A 242 5.57 -6.76 -9.30
C TYR A 242 5.74 -5.30 -8.92
N CYS A 243 5.13 -4.38 -9.67
CA CYS A 243 5.30 -2.95 -9.49
C CYS A 243 3.96 -2.23 -9.36
N VAL A 244 3.68 -1.60 -8.23
CA VAL A 244 2.45 -0.82 -8.04
C VAL A 244 2.45 0.46 -8.88
N ASN A 245 1.31 0.79 -9.48
CA ASN A 245 1.05 1.98 -10.27
C ASN A 245 0.07 2.89 -9.53
N TYR A 246 0.62 3.85 -8.79
CA TYR A 246 -0.12 4.63 -7.81
C TYR A 246 -1.29 5.44 -8.40
N PHE A 247 -1.06 6.11 -9.53
CA PHE A 247 -2.09 6.95 -10.14
C PHE A 247 -3.08 6.17 -10.99
N ASP A 248 -2.75 4.92 -11.31
CA ASP A 248 -3.56 4.03 -12.14
C ASP A 248 -4.44 3.07 -11.33
N HIS A 249 -4.18 2.94 -10.02
CA HIS A 249 -4.89 2.01 -9.13
C HIS A 249 -4.72 0.56 -9.59
N SER A 250 -3.48 0.20 -9.91
CA SER A 250 -3.12 -1.13 -10.40
C SER A 250 -1.71 -1.53 -9.93
N PHE A 251 -1.30 -2.77 -10.16
CA PHE A 251 0.11 -3.16 -10.21
C PHE A 251 0.41 -3.97 -11.48
N SER A 252 1.67 -3.92 -11.93
CA SER A 252 2.12 -4.65 -13.13
C SER A 252 2.94 -5.86 -12.73
N LYS A 253 2.70 -7.02 -13.36
CA LYS A 253 3.61 -8.17 -13.35
C LYS A 253 4.54 -8.08 -14.55
N ILE A 254 5.85 -8.11 -14.32
CA ILE A 254 6.88 -7.86 -15.32
C ILE A 254 7.84 -9.06 -15.31
N ARG A 255 8.07 -9.70 -16.45
CA ARG A 255 9.11 -10.74 -16.56
C ARG A 255 10.49 -10.08 -16.58
N THR A 256 11.39 -10.53 -15.71
CA THR A 256 12.68 -9.85 -15.48
C THR A 256 13.71 -10.12 -16.58
N GLU A 257 13.61 -11.26 -17.27
CA GLU A 257 14.51 -11.66 -18.36
C GLU A 257 14.55 -10.59 -19.47
N ASP A 258 13.38 -10.22 -19.99
CA ASP A 258 13.24 -9.35 -21.16
C ASP A 258 12.43 -8.08 -20.89
N MET A 259 12.02 -7.85 -19.64
CA MET A 259 11.21 -6.72 -19.21
C MET A 259 9.85 -6.65 -19.91
N GLU A 260 9.27 -7.79 -20.29
CA GLU A 260 7.89 -7.83 -20.78
C GLU A 260 6.90 -7.58 -19.63
N VAL A 261 5.98 -6.62 -19.80
CA VAL A 261 4.82 -6.48 -18.91
C VAL A 261 3.82 -7.56 -19.29
N ILE A 262 3.71 -8.58 -18.45
CA ILE A 262 2.84 -9.74 -18.67
C ILE A 262 1.39 -9.36 -18.40
N GLU A 263 1.16 -8.62 -17.31
CA GLU A 263 -0.18 -8.28 -16.87
C GLU A 263 -0.18 -6.96 -16.07
N THR A 264 -1.34 -6.29 -16.06
CA THR A 264 -1.64 -5.17 -15.18
C THR A 264 -2.95 -5.47 -14.47
N ILE A 265 -2.90 -5.50 -13.13
CA ILE A 265 -3.97 -5.99 -12.26
C ILE A 265 -4.50 -4.80 -11.47
N GLU A 266 -5.82 -4.57 -11.53
CA GLU A 266 -6.48 -3.51 -10.77
C GLU A 266 -6.42 -3.76 -9.26
N THR A 267 -6.24 -2.69 -8.51
CA THR A 267 -6.26 -2.65 -7.05
C THR A 267 -7.29 -1.63 -6.58
N SER A 268 -7.48 -1.55 -5.27
CA SER A 268 -8.09 -0.36 -4.67
C SER A 268 -7.24 0.92 -4.90
N GLU A 269 -7.84 2.08 -4.65
CA GLU A 269 -7.22 3.38 -4.94
C GLU A 269 -5.84 3.55 -4.30
N LYS A 270 -4.91 4.03 -5.14
CA LYS A 270 -3.56 4.47 -4.76
C LYS A 270 -2.77 3.37 -4.03
N PRO A 271 -2.42 2.27 -4.71
CA PRO A 271 -1.52 1.26 -4.17
C PRO A 271 -0.14 1.87 -3.92
N ILE A 272 0.48 1.56 -2.78
CA ILE A 272 1.76 2.15 -2.37
C ILE A 272 2.80 1.11 -2.01
N GLY A 273 2.51 0.23 -1.06
CA GLY A 273 3.39 -0.85 -0.61
C GLY A 273 3.00 -2.16 -1.29
N ILE A 274 4.00 -2.97 -1.64
CA ILE A 274 3.81 -4.28 -2.24
C ILE A 274 4.91 -5.22 -1.74
N CYS A 275 4.54 -6.40 -1.26
CA CYS A 275 5.45 -7.46 -0.85
C CYS A 275 4.89 -8.82 -1.28
N GLY A 276 5.73 -9.85 -1.29
CA GLY A 276 5.30 -11.21 -1.59
C GLY A 276 5.38 -12.13 -0.39
N ASN A 277 4.41 -13.02 -0.26
CA ASN A 277 4.53 -14.24 0.53
C ASN A 277 4.76 -15.38 -0.47
N TRP A 278 6.03 -15.72 -0.69
CA TRP A 278 6.40 -16.63 -1.78
C TRP A 278 6.09 -18.08 -1.48
N ASP A 279 6.03 -18.50 -0.21
CA ASP A 279 5.60 -19.85 0.17
C ASP A 279 4.20 -20.15 -0.38
N GLU A 280 3.31 -19.16 -0.26
CA GLU A 280 1.95 -19.22 -0.79
C GLU A 280 1.81 -18.54 -2.15
N SER A 281 2.88 -18.15 -2.83
CA SER A 281 2.82 -17.44 -4.13
C SER A 281 1.84 -16.25 -4.11
N GLU A 282 1.76 -15.53 -2.99
CA GLU A 282 0.86 -14.41 -2.80
C GLU A 282 1.60 -13.07 -2.93
N ILE A 283 0.85 -12.06 -3.36
CA ILE A 283 1.27 -10.67 -3.50
C ILE A 283 0.34 -9.82 -2.66
N TRP A 284 0.91 -9.12 -1.70
CA TRP A 284 0.21 -8.30 -0.72
C TRP A 284 0.40 -6.84 -1.07
N VAL A 285 -0.71 -6.11 -1.23
CA VAL A 285 -0.70 -4.70 -1.70
C VAL A 285 -1.43 -3.80 -0.70
N ALA A 286 -0.71 -2.84 -0.15
CA ALA A 286 -1.28 -1.80 0.71
C ALA A 286 -1.78 -0.61 -0.12
N CYS A 287 -3.03 -0.20 0.12
CA CYS A 287 -3.71 0.88 -0.61
C CYS A 287 -4.09 2.06 0.32
N TYR A 288 -3.99 3.30 -0.17
CA TYR A 288 -4.42 4.49 0.59
C TYR A 288 -5.91 4.53 0.91
N SER A 289 -6.72 3.71 0.24
CA SER A 289 -8.11 3.46 0.60
C SER A 289 -8.29 2.82 1.99
N GLY A 290 -7.19 2.42 2.66
CA GLY A 290 -7.21 1.79 3.99
C GLY A 290 -7.37 0.27 3.93
N LYS A 291 -6.89 -0.35 2.85
CA LYS A 291 -6.98 -1.79 2.63
C LYS A 291 -5.62 -2.41 2.39
N ILE A 292 -5.50 -3.67 2.79
CA ILE A 292 -4.46 -4.58 2.32
C ILE A 292 -5.19 -5.60 1.44
N GLU A 293 -4.75 -5.73 0.19
CA GLU A 293 -5.32 -6.65 -0.78
C GLU A 293 -4.32 -7.76 -1.09
N VAL A 294 -4.79 -9.01 -1.11
CA VAL A 294 -3.95 -10.18 -1.34
C VAL A 294 -4.34 -10.85 -2.65
N PHE A 295 -3.36 -11.03 -3.52
CA PHE A 295 -3.47 -11.63 -4.84
C PHE A 295 -2.63 -12.92 -4.88
N LYS A 296 -3.07 -13.95 -5.60
CA LYS A 296 -2.32 -15.20 -5.76
C LYS A 296 -1.74 -15.28 -7.16
N ASP A 297 -0.47 -15.59 -7.33
CA ASP A 297 0.12 -15.88 -8.63
C ASP A 297 0.12 -17.38 -8.90
N PHE A 298 -0.91 -17.84 -9.61
CA PHE A 298 -1.05 -19.27 -9.94
C PHE A 298 0.02 -19.80 -10.88
N HIS A 299 0.69 -18.93 -11.65
CA HIS A 299 1.80 -19.36 -12.48
C HIS A 299 2.99 -19.75 -11.59
N LEU A 300 3.37 -18.88 -10.65
CA LEU A 300 4.38 -19.21 -9.64
C LEU A 300 3.98 -20.44 -8.81
N ASP A 301 2.71 -20.51 -8.39
CA ASP A 301 2.19 -21.66 -7.63
C ASP A 301 2.32 -22.98 -8.41
N SER A 302 2.05 -22.96 -9.72
CA SER A 302 2.19 -24.13 -10.58
C SER A 302 3.64 -24.58 -10.77
N LEU A 303 4.59 -23.65 -10.77
CA LEU A 303 6.02 -23.97 -10.83
C LEU A 303 6.49 -24.67 -9.55
N LYS A 304 5.89 -24.33 -8.39
CA LYS A 304 6.21 -24.93 -7.09
C LYS A 304 5.52 -26.28 -6.87
N ASN A 305 4.22 -26.35 -7.13
CA ASN A 305 3.36 -27.48 -6.76
C ASN A 305 3.05 -28.43 -7.94
N GLY A 306 3.59 -28.15 -9.12
CA GLY A 306 3.32 -28.88 -10.35
C GLY A 306 2.05 -28.38 -11.05
N ASN A 307 1.97 -28.61 -12.36
CA ASN A 307 0.94 -28.03 -13.23
C ASN A 307 -0.48 -28.57 -13.02
N SER A 308 -0.77 -29.40 -12.00
CA SER A 308 -2.13 -29.94 -11.84
C SER A 308 -2.61 -30.07 -10.40
N ILE A 309 -3.76 -29.45 -10.12
CA ILE A 309 -4.64 -29.84 -9.02
C ILE A 309 -5.82 -30.61 -9.63
N PHE A 310 -6.02 -31.86 -9.21
CA PHE A 310 -7.06 -32.77 -9.73
C PHE A 310 -7.08 -32.99 -11.27
N GLY A 311 -5.92 -32.90 -11.94
CA GLY A 311 -5.82 -33.13 -13.39
C GLY A 311 -6.22 -31.93 -14.27
N ILE A 312 -6.37 -30.74 -13.70
CA ILE A 312 -6.56 -29.47 -14.43
C ILE A 312 -5.21 -28.79 -14.59
N ASP A 313 -4.82 -28.42 -15.82
CA ASP A 313 -3.59 -27.68 -16.10
C ASP A 313 -3.68 -26.22 -15.61
N LEU A 314 -3.01 -25.94 -14.48
CA LEU A 314 -3.06 -24.65 -13.79
C LEU A 314 -2.18 -23.57 -14.45
N SER A 315 -1.28 -23.94 -15.36
CA SER A 315 -0.40 -22.99 -16.06
C SER A 315 -1.18 -21.97 -16.93
N SER A 316 -2.48 -22.20 -17.11
CA SER A 316 -3.41 -21.39 -17.88
C SER A 316 -4.40 -20.55 -17.04
N PHE A 317 -4.37 -20.66 -15.70
CA PHE A 317 -5.27 -19.95 -14.79
C PHE A 317 -4.55 -18.82 -14.04
N TRP A 318 -5.22 -17.68 -13.92
CA TRP A 318 -4.65 -16.35 -13.72
C TRP A 318 -4.83 -15.82 -12.29
N PRO A 319 -4.01 -14.84 -11.84
CA PRO A 319 -4.12 -14.28 -10.51
C PRO A 319 -5.53 -13.79 -10.19
N THR A 320 -6.14 -14.42 -9.20
CA THR A 320 -7.49 -14.10 -8.73
C THR A 320 -7.37 -13.60 -7.31
N LYS A 321 -8.05 -12.50 -6.96
CA LYS A 321 -8.08 -11.97 -5.59
C LYS A 321 -8.61 -13.05 -4.64
N VAL A 322 -7.77 -13.60 -3.78
CA VAL A 322 -8.15 -14.72 -2.89
C VAL A 322 -8.73 -14.21 -1.57
N ARG A 323 -8.32 -13.00 -1.15
CA ARG A 323 -8.72 -12.43 0.14
C ARG A 323 -8.72 -10.88 0.10
N GLU A 324 -9.67 -10.26 0.81
CA GLU A 324 -9.71 -8.82 1.07
C GLU A 324 -9.96 -8.60 2.55
N GLU A 325 -9.07 -7.84 3.19
CA GLU A 325 -9.25 -7.49 4.59
C GLU A 325 -9.51 -6.01 4.77
N ARG A 326 -10.57 -5.73 5.51
CA ARG A 326 -10.93 -4.40 5.93
C ARG A 326 -10.20 -4.12 7.23
N VAL A 327 -9.33 -3.12 7.24
CA VAL A 327 -8.86 -2.53 8.49
C VAL A 327 -10.07 -1.87 9.15
N GLU A 328 -10.59 -2.45 10.24
CA GLU A 328 -11.68 -1.85 11.00
C GLU A 328 -11.24 -0.47 11.50
N SER A 329 -11.90 0.58 10.98
CA SER A 329 -11.91 1.89 11.61
C SER A 329 -13.00 1.87 12.68
N GLU A 330 -12.68 1.40 13.88
CA GLU A 330 -13.46 1.81 15.04
C GLU A 330 -13.36 3.33 15.20
N GLU A 331 -14.49 3.98 15.46
CA GLU A 331 -14.54 5.38 15.87
C GLU A 331 -13.70 5.53 17.15
N ILE A 332 -12.57 6.22 17.04
CA ILE A 332 -11.84 6.68 18.21
C ILE A 332 -12.61 7.91 18.72
N VAL A 333 -13.33 7.73 19.81
CA VAL A 333 -13.69 8.85 20.69
C VAL A 333 -12.37 9.46 21.18
N ILE A 334 -12.11 10.69 20.77
CA ILE A 334 -10.99 11.47 21.30
C ILE A 334 -11.42 11.92 22.69
N ASP A 335 -11.10 11.14 23.73
CA ASP A 335 -11.14 11.66 25.10
C ASP A 335 -9.98 12.64 25.26
N THR A 336 -10.27 13.90 24.93
CA THR A 336 -9.39 15.03 25.25
C THR A 336 -9.66 15.41 26.70
N ILE A 337 -9.33 14.54 27.67
CA ILE A 337 -9.26 14.96 29.06
C ILE A 337 -7.89 15.60 29.26
N ILE A 338 -7.83 16.89 28.99
CA ILE A 338 -6.79 17.75 29.56
C ILE A 338 -7.19 17.90 31.03
N GLU A 339 -6.51 17.20 31.94
CA GLU A 339 -6.56 17.56 33.36
C GLU A 339 -5.86 18.92 33.53
N VAL A 340 -6.64 19.99 33.40
CA VAL A 340 -6.25 21.31 33.90
C VAL A 340 -6.52 21.29 35.41
N MET A 341 -5.48 21.12 36.21
CA MET A 341 -5.56 21.40 37.64
C MET A 341 -5.71 22.92 37.85
N ASP A 342 -6.89 23.31 38.37
CA ASP A 342 -7.28 24.52 39.11
C ASP A 342 -6.65 25.87 38.69
N SER A 343 -7.39 26.92 38.37
CA SER A 343 -8.64 27.39 38.96
C SER A 343 -9.13 28.57 38.11
N VAL A 344 -10.42 28.61 37.77
CA VAL A 344 -11.29 29.81 37.65
C VAL A 344 -12.60 29.37 36.98
N LYS A 345 -13.70 29.77 37.63
CA LYS A 345 -15.12 29.53 37.34
C LYS A 345 -15.47 29.23 35.87
N THR A 346 -16.07 28.06 35.69
CA THR A 346 -16.85 27.62 34.53
C THR A 346 -18.08 28.52 34.27
N GLU A 347 -18.11 29.18 33.12
CA GLU A 347 -19.33 29.38 32.34
C GLU A 347 -19.17 28.59 31.03
N VAL A 348 -20.07 27.64 30.79
CA VAL A 348 -20.12 26.86 29.56
C VAL A 348 -20.80 27.73 28.50
N VAL A 349 -20.05 28.17 27.50
CA VAL A 349 -20.62 28.75 26.28
C VAL A 349 -20.48 27.71 25.17
N GLU A 350 -21.59 27.05 24.82
CA GLU A 350 -21.66 26.21 23.63
C GLU A 350 -21.60 27.10 22.38
N GLU A 351 -20.41 27.20 21.76
CA GLU A 351 -20.28 27.80 20.43
C GLU A 351 -20.49 26.73 19.35
N VAL A 352 -21.71 26.69 18.81
CA VAL A 352 -22.07 25.87 17.65
C VAL A 352 -21.42 26.46 16.39
N VAL A 353 -20.30 25.88 15.96
CA VAL A 353 -19.71 26.19 14.64
C VAL A 353 -20.60 25.59 13.54
N LYS A 354 -21.44 26.44 12.93
CA LYS A 354 -22.22 26.12 11.73
C LYS A 354 -21.30 26.00 10.52
N ILE A 355 -21.05 24.79 10.05
CA ILE A 355 -20.46 24.55 8.73
C ILE A 355 -21.57 24.68 7.68
N TYR A 356 -21.38 25.62 6.75
CA TYR A 356 -22.25 25.85 5.59
C TYR A 356 -22.25 24.63 4.65
N GLN A 357 -23.40 23.96 4.50
CA GLN A 357 -23.67 23.13 3.33
C GLN A 357 -24.22 24.03 2.20
N PRO A 358 -23.65 24.00 0.98
CA PRO A 358 -24.32 24.62 -0.15
C PRO A 358 -25.61 23.83 -0.46
N LYS A 359 -26.76 24.49 -0.31
CA LYS A 359 -28.05 24.02 -0.81
C LYS A 359 -27.98 23.92 -2.33
N LEU A 360 -27.94 22.71 -2.87
CA LEU A 360 -28.38 22.49 -4.25
C LEU A 360 -29.89 22.65 -4.29
N TYR A 361 -30.35 23.69 -4.99
CA TYR A 361 -31.74 23.82 -5.39
C TYR A 361 -32.10 22.65 -6.31
N MET A 362 -33.07 21.83 -5.90
CA MET A 362 -33.77 20.93 -6.81
C MET A 362 -34.79 21.76 -7.59
N SER A 363 -34.57 21.93 -8.89
CA SER A 363 -35.67 22.23 -9.81
C SER A 363 -36.34 20.90 -10.17
N GLU A 364 -37.65 20.84 -9.97
CA GLU A 364 -38.50 19.77 -10.48
C GLU A 364 -38.59 19.88 -12.01
N ASP A 365 -37.62 19.28 -12.70
CA ASP A 365 -37.80 18.95 -14.11
C ASP A 365 -38.17 17.47 -14.24
N VAL A 366 -39.44 17.26 -14.58
CA VAL A 366 -40.02 15.97 -14.94
C VAL A 366 -39.28 15.42 -16.17
N LEU A 367 -38.37 14.48 -15.95
CA LEU A 367 -37.74 13.70 -17.02
C LEU A 367 -38.50 12.40 -17.28
N PRO A 368 -38.55 11.93 -18.54
CA PRO A 368 -39.57 11.00 -19.00
C PRO A 368 -39.29 9.57 -18.51
N GLN A 369 -40.35 8.85 -18.13
CA GLN A 369 -40.32 7.40 -18.01
C GLN A 369 -39.84 6.78 -19.34
N LYS A 370 -38.56 6.40 -19.39
CA LYS A 370 -38.08 5.38 -20.32
C LYS A 370 -37.83 4.13 -19.49
N THR A 371 -38.84 3.28 -19.42
CA THR A 371 -38.71 1.89 -18.99
C THR A 371 -37.71 1.18 -19.91
N ARG A 372 -36.43 1.21 -19.53
CA ARG A 372 -35.42 0.30 -20.08
C ARG A 372 -35.66 -1.05 -19.41
N PHE A 373 -36.11 -2.01 -20.22
CA PHE A 373 -36.54 -3.37 -19.85
C PHE A 373 -37.90 -3.46 -19.13
N ALA A 374 -38.97 -3.45 -19.92
CA ALA A 374 -40.23 -4.03 -19.50
C ALA A 374 -40.21 -5.55 -19.75
N ILE A 375 -39.62 -6.30 -18.82
CA ILE A 375 -40.09 -7.68 -18.56
C ILE A 375 -40.29 -7.77 -17.05
N LYS A 376 -41.53 -7.50 -16.60
CA LYS A 376 -41.97 -7.98 -15.30
C LYS A 376 -42.03 -9.50 -15.37
N PRO A 377 -41.38 -10.26 -14.48
CA PRO A 377 -41.78 -11.64 -14.26
C PRO A 377 -43.22 -11.61 -13.76
N GLN A 378 -44.14 -12.17 -14.53
CA GLN A 378 -45.40 -12.63 -13.97
C GLN A 378 -45.05 -13.74 -12.97
N SER A 379 -45.52 -13.57 -11.73
CA SER A 379 -45.81 -14.63 -10.75
C SER A 379 -44.87 -15.86 -10.67
N ASN A 380 -44.17 -16.00 -9.53
CA ASN A 380 -43.74 -17.28 -8.93
C ASN A 380 -42.95 -18.30 -9.77
N GLU A 381 -42.34 -17.94 -10.90
CA GLU A 381 -41.45 -18.86 -11.62
C GLU A 381 -40.03 -18.91 -11.03
N VAL A 382 -39.54 -20.14 -10.89
CA VAL A 382 -38.22 -20.48 -10.33
C VAL A 382 -37.17 -20.19 -11.39
N CYS A 383 -36.58 -18.99 -11.35
CA CYS A 383 -35.48 -18.64 -12.25
C CYS A 383 -34.20 -19.42 -11.93
N SER A 384 -33.42 -19.76 -12.97
CA SER A 384 -32.22 -20.60 -12.87
C SER A 384 -30.90 -19.82 -12.91
N TYR A 385 -30.88 -18.61 -13.47
CA TYR A 385 -29.69 -17.77 -13.63
C TYR A 385 -30.01 -16.30 -13.32
N TYR A 386 -29.28 -15.70 -12.40
CA TYR A 386 -29.34 -14.27 -12.08
C TYR A 386 -28.22 -13.52 -12.78
N VAL A 387 -28.53 -12.36 -13.35
CA VAL A 387 -27.50 -11.40 -13.74
C VAL A 387 -27.22 -10.51 -12.54
N VAL A 388 -25.99 -10.51 -12.04
CA VAL A 388 -25.58 -9.86 -10.81
C VAL A 388 -24.71 -8.64 -11.13
N CYS A 389 -25.10 -7.48 -10.61
CA CYS A 389 -24.42 -6.19 -10.79
C CYS A 389 -23.79 -5.64 -9.51
N GLY A 390 -23.56 -6.53 -8.53
CA GLY A 390 -22.84 -6.26 -7.30
C GLY A 390 -22.94 -7.42 -6.31
N SER A 391 -21.87 -7.66 -5.55
CA SER A 391 -21.79 -8.64 -4.47
C SER A 391 -21.25 -7.97 -3.21
N PHE A 392 -21.92 -8.15 -2.08
CA PHE A 392 -21.66 -7.39 -0.86
C PHE A 392 -21.69 -8.30 0.37
N SER A 393 -20.63 -8.27 1.17
CA SER A 393 -20.60 -8.96 2.47
C SER A 393 -21.55 -8.35 3.50
N ILE A 394 -21.91 -7.06 3.34
CA ILE A 394 -22.84 -6.34 4.21
C ILE A 394 -24.17 -6.12 3.46
N LEU A 395 -25.26 -6.62 4.03
CA LEU A 395 -26.61 -6.55 3.45
C LEU A 395 -27.06 -5.11 3.15
N GLU A 396 -26.75 -4.16 4.03
CA GLU A 396 -27.09 -2.74 3.84
C GLU A 396 -26.45 -2.14 2.57
N ASN A 397 -25.22 -2.55 2.22
CA ASN A 397 -24.55 -2.08 1.00
C ASN A 397 -25.21 -2.66 -0.25
N ALA A 398 -25.71 -3.89 -0.19
CA ALA A 398 -26.53 -4.46 -1.27
C ALA A 398 -27.83 -3.65 -1.47
N TYR A 399 -28.48 -3.23 -0.38
CA TYR A 399 -29.67 -2.37 -0.47
C TYR A 399 -29.35 -0.95 -0.97
N LYS A 400 -28.20 -0.37 -0.62
CA LYS A 400 -27.73 0.91 -1.19
C LYS A 400 -27.50 0.80 -2.69
N ARG A 401 -26.83 -0.25 -3.15
CA ARG A 401 -26.62 -0.51 -4.58
C ARG A 401 -27.93 -0.78 -5.31
N LYS A 402 -28.86 -1.53 -4.71
CA LYS A 402 -30.22 -1.70 -5.23
C LYS A 402 -30.92 -0.34 -5.40
N ALA A 403 -30.90 0.52 -4.37
CA ALA A 403 -31.54 1.83 -4.44
C ALA A 403 -30.94 2.75 -5.51
N GLU A 404 -29.62 2.67 -5.74
CA GLU A 404 -28.95 3.38 -6.84
C GLU A 404 -29.42 2.87 -8.21
N LEU A 405 -29.48 1.56 -8.40
CA LEU A 405 -29.93 0.95 -9.66
C LEU A 405 -31.44 1.17 -9.89
N ASP A 406 -32.26 1.15 -8.84
CA ASP A 406 -33.68 1.48 -8.90
C ASP A 406 -33.89 2.93 -9.38
N LYS A 407 -33.08 3.89 -8.90
CA LYS A 407 -33.10 5.28 -9.38
C LYS A 407 -32.72 5.39 -10.86
N ASN A 408 -31.89 4.48 -11.35
CA ASN A 408 -31.49 4.39 -12.75
C ASN A 408 -32.46 3.55 -13.61
N GLY A 409 -33.61 3.14 -13.04
CA GLY A 409 -34.70 2.47 -13.75
C GLY A 409 -34.63 0.94 -13.78
N TYR A 410 -33.71 0.32 -13.04
CA TYR A 410 -33.59 -1.14 -12.94
C TYR A 410 -34.39 -1.67 -11.75
N SER A 411 -35.29 -2.63 -11.97
CA SER A 411 -36.04 -3.26 -10.87
C SER A 411 -35.21 -4.37 -10.23
N CYS A 412 -34.27 -4.00 -9.36
CA CYS A 412 -33.32 -4.96 -8.78
C CYS A 412 -33.89 -5.79 -7.63
N THR A 413 -33.39 -7.00 -7.44
CA THR A 413 -33.63 -7.85 -6.27
C THR A 413 -32.32 -8.02 -5.49
N VAL A 414 -32.40 -8.03 -4.16
CA VAL A 414 -31.29 -8.47 -3.31
C VAL A 414 -31.47 -9.97 -3.03
N ILE A 415 -30.45 -10.75 -3.33
CA ILE A 415 -30.37 -12.18 -3.02
C ILE A 415 -29.45 -12.32 -1.82
N GLU A 416 -30.00 -12.71 -0.68
CA GLU A 416 -29.23 -12.95 0.53
C GLU A 416 -28.55 -14.32 0.45
N GLY A 417 -27.22 -14.33 0.38
CA GLY A 417 -26.42 -15.55 0.44
C GLY A 417 -25.80 -15.74 1.81
N THR A 418 -25.28 -16.93 2.08
CA THR A 418 -24.66 -17.28 3.37
C THR A 418 -23.33 -16.58 3.64
N LYS A 419 -22.67 -16.06 2.59
CA LYS A 419 -21.38 -15.33 2.68
C LYS A 419 -21.44 -13.94 2.04
N LEU A 420 -22.23 -13.78 0.99
CA LEU A 420 -22.35 -12.55 0.20
C LEU A 420 -23.81 -12.34 -0.19
N ASN A 421 -24.20 -11.07 -0.31
CA ASN A 421 -25.50 -10.61 -0.78
C ASN A 421 -25.35 -10.07 -2.20
N TYR A 422 -26.21 -10.46 -3.11
CA TYR A 422 -26.09 -10.13 -4.53
C TYR A 422 -27.21 -9.19 -4.96
N VAL A 423 -26.89 -8.22 -5.83
CA VAL A 423 -27.89 -7.32 -6.42
C VAL A 423 -28.11 -7.71 -7.87
N ALA A 424 -29.30 -8.20 -8.19
CA ALA A 424 -29.65 -8.72 -9.50
C ALA A 424 -30.77 -7.90 -10.16
N PRO A 425 -30.51 -7.15 -11.24
CA PRO A 425 -31.56 -6.47 -12.01
C PRO A 425 -32.50 -7.43 -12.77
N THR A 426 -32.03 -8.62 -13.14
CA THR A 426 -32.77 -9.56 -13.99
C THR A 426 -32.44 -11.01 -13.64
N CYS A 427 -33.34 -11.92 -13.99
CA CYS A 427 -33.16 -13.36 -13.90
C CYS A 427 -33.72 -14.05 -15.13
N PHE A 428 -33.12 -15.18 -15.52
CA PHE A 428 -33.44 -15.94 -16.72
C PHE A 428 -33.44 -17.44 -16.43
N ASP A 429 -34.19 -18.22 -17.21
CA ASP A 429 -34.21 -19.68 -17.09
C ASP A 429 -33.06 -20.34 -17.87
N ASN A 430 -32.51 -19.65 -18.86
CA ASN A 430 -31.37 -20.13 -19.61
C ASN A 430 -30.16 -19.20 -19.52
N ARG A 431 -28.98 -19.83 -19.54
CA ARG A 431 -27.70 -19.15 -19.41
C ARG A 431 -27.40 -18.19 -20.57
N ASN A 432 -27.81 -18.55 -21.80
CA ASN A 432 -27.50 -17.77 -23.00
C ASN A 432 -28.19 -16.39 -22.97
N GLU A 433 -29.44 -16.32 -22.51
CA GLU A 433 -30.17 -15.06 -22.32
C GLU A 433 -29.55 -14.22 -21.19
N ALA A 434 -29.14 -14.85 -20.08
CA ALA A 434 -28.40 -14.18 -19.02
C ALA A 434 -27.07 -13.59 -19.52
N GLU A 435 -26.32 -14.31 -20.35
CA GLU A 435 -25.07 -13.85 -20.97
C GLU A 435 -25.29 -12.69 -21.94
N ALA A 436 -26.36 -12.76 -22.75
CA ALA A 436 -26.73 -11.67 -23.65
C ALA A 436 -27.09 -10.40 -22.86
N SER A 437 -27.88 -10.54 -21.79
CA SER A 437 -28.27 -9.43 -20.91
C SER A 437 -27.08 -8.82 -20.15
N ALA A 438 -26.17 -9.64 -19.62
CA ALA A 438 -24.95 -9.18 -18.95
C ALA A 438 -24.02 -8.40 -19.91
N LYS A 439 -23.84 -8.90 -21.14
CA LYS A 439 -23.08 -8.19 -22.19
C LYS A 439 -23.71 -6.84 -22.53
N GLN A 440 -25.04 -6.79 -22.60
CA GLN A 440 -25.76 -5.56 -22.87
C GLN A 440 -25.52 -4.52 -21.76
N LEU A 441 -25.71 -4.88 -20.49
CA LEU A 441 -25.45 -4.00 -19.33
C LEU A 441 -24.02 -3.44 -19.33
N LYS A 442 -23.03 -4.29 -19.64
CA LYS A 442 -21.64 -3.87 -19.76
C LYS A 442 -21.43 -2.88 -20.91
N SER A 443 -22.01 -3.17 -22.08
CA SER A 443 -21.81 -2.37 -23.29
C SER A 443 -22.56 -1.04 -23.32
N SER A 444 -23.76 -0.96 -22.74
CA SER A 444 -24.61 0.23 -22.82
C SER A 444 -24.51 1.13 -21.59
N GLU A 445 -24.14 0.59 -20.43
CA GLU A 445 -24.22 1.31 -19.15
C GLU A 445 -22.90 1.27 -18.36
N GLY A 446 -21.90 0.52 -18.83
CA GLY A 446 -20.60 0.41 -18.15
C GLY A 446 -20.62 -0.38 -16.85
N TYR A 447 -21.74 -1.05 -16.50
CA TYR A 447 -21.80 -1.89 -15.31
C TYR A 447 -21.07 -3.21 -15.52
N SER A 448 -20.25 -3.61 -14.54
CA SER A 448 -19.79 -5.00 -14.45
C SER A 448 -20.98 -5.89 -14.07
N ALA A 449 -21.18 -6.96 -14.85
CA ALA A 449 -22.29 -7.89 -14.67
C ALA A 449 -21.79 -9.34 -14.80
N TRP A 450 -22.26 -10.21 -13.92
CA TRP A 450 -21.85 -11.62 -13.81
C TRP A 450 -23.09 -12.52 -13.77
N ILE A 451 -22.92 -13.81 -14.01
CA ILE A 451 -24.04 -14.77 -13.95
C ILE A 451 -23.89 -15.65 -12.73
N LEU A 452 -24.91 -15.63 -11.89
CA LEU A 452 -25.05 -16.53 -10.75
C LEU A 452 -26.11 -17.57 -11.09
N LYS A 453 -25.72 -18.85 -11.14
CA LYS A 453 -26.70 -19.94 -11.20
C LYS A 453 -27.33 -20.11 -9.82
N ARG A 454 -28.66 -20.19 -9.76
CA ARG A 454 -29.42 -20.37 -8.52
C ARG A 454 -29.03 -21.65 -7.78
#